data_AF-A0A1V4EI27-F1
#
_entry.id   AF-A0A1V4EI27-F1
#
_cell.length_a   1.000
_cell.length_b   1.000
_cell.length_c   1.000
_cell.angle_alpha   90.00
_cell.angle_beta   90.00
_cell.angle_gamma   90.00
#
_symmetry.space_group_name_H-M   'P 1'
#
loop_
_entity.id
_entity.type
_entity.pdbx_description
1 polymer ?
#
loop_
_entity_poly.entity_id
_entity_poly.type
_entity_poly.pdbx_seq_one_letter_code
_entity_poly.pdbx_strand_id
1 'polypeptide(L)'
;MFADADFAGMPVHWNQRLLRTVPHIVRKAPGQIGFAVIERRWVVERSPAWLTSQRRLARDYERRPATAEAMIRWPRSAAWSAASREEAP
;
A
#
# COMPACT_ATOMS: atom_id res chain seq x y z
N MET A 1 1.07 -1.81 -6.40
CA MET A 1 0.65 -0.79 -5.40
C MET A 1 1.67 0.33 -5.38
N PHE A 2 1.33 1.54 -4.96
CA PHE A 2 2.32 2.60 -4.75
C PHE A 2 2.69 2.67 -3.26
N ALA A 3 3.95 2.99 -2.95
CA ALA A 3 4.42 3.13 -1.58
C ALA A 3 5.43 4.29 -1.49
N ASP A 4 5.56 4.88 -0.30
CA ASP A 4 6.55 5.95 -0.07
C ASP A 4 7.99 5.39 -0.09
N ALA A 5 8.98 6.28 -0.17
CA ALA A 5 10.39 5.96 -0.13
C ALA A 5 10.79 5.09 1.08
N ASP A 6 10.10 5.25 2.22
CA ASP A 6 10.36 4.49 3.44
C ASP A 6 10.06 2.98 3.30
N PHE A 7 9.23 2.60 2.32
CA PHE A 7 8.98 1.19 2.00
C PHE A 7 10.09 0.53 1.18
N ALA A 8 11.15 1.24 0.82
CA ALA A 8 12.28 0.67 0.10
C ALA A 8 13.04 -0.38 0.95
N GLY A 9 13.68 -1.35 0.29
CA GLY A 9 14.52 -2.36 0.94
C GLY A 9 13.73 -3.58 1.41
N MET A 10 13.85 -3.94 2.69
CA MET A 10 13.25 -5.16 3.26
C MET A 10 11.72 -5.26 3.07
N PRO A 11 10.94 -4.18 3.17
CA PRO A 11 9.51 -4.24 2.91
C PRO A 11 9.18 -4.63 1.46
N VAL A 12 9.97 -4.21 0.46
CA VAL A 12 9.83 -4.69 -0.94
C VAL A 12 10.07 -6.19 -1.03
N HIS A 13 11.15 -6.68 -0.40
CA HIS A 13 11.47 -8.11 -0.40
C HIS A 13 10.38 -8.95 0.27
N TRP A 14 9.83 -8.49 1.39
CA TRP A 14 8.71 -9.15 2.06
C TRP A 14 7.44 -9.13 1.22
N ASN A 15 7.13 -8.02 0.55
CA ASN A 15 6.01 -7.94 -0.37
C ASN A 15 6.15 -8.92 -1.53
N GLN A 16 7.34 -9.06 -2.11
CA GLN A 16 7.62 -10.03 -3.16
C GLN A 16 7.44 -11.46 -2.65
N ARG A 17 7.96 -11.78 -1.46
CA ARG A 17 7.93 -13.15 -0.91
C ARG A 17 6.54 -13.57 -0.44
N LEU A 18 5.87 -12.70 0.32
CA LEU A 18 4.64 -13.02 1.04
C LEU A 18 3.39 -12.69 0.21
N LEU A 19 3.45 -11.57 -0.50
CA LEU A 19 2.30 -11.03 -1.23
C LEU A 19 2.45 -11.18 -2.75
N ARG A 20 3.59 -11.68 -3.25
CA ARG A 20 3.90 -11.84 -4.68
C ARG A 20 3.62 -10.57 -5.49
N THR A 21 3.88 -9.41 -4.87
CA THR A 21 3.60 -8.10 -5.48
C THR A 21 4.83 -7.19 -5.31
N VAL A 22 5.07 -6.31 -6.28
CA VAL A 22 6.12 -5.29 -6.20
C VAL A 22 5.47 -3.92 -6.04
N PRO A 23 5.76 -3.16 -4.96
CA PRO A 23 5.31 -1.79 -4.85
C PRO A 23 6.15 -0.85 -5.73
N HIS A 24 5.49 0.09 -6.38
CA HIS A 24 6.12 1.24 -7.04
C HIS A 24 6.46 2.27 -5.98
N ILE A 25 7.76 2.46 -5.73
CA ILE A 25 8.25 3.37 -4.70
C ILE A 25 8.26 4.80 -5.26
N VAL A 26 7.41 5.66 -4.72
CA VAL A 26 7.37 7.10 -5.02
C VAL A 26 8.38 7.79 -4.11
N ARG A 27 9.34 8.51 -4.70
CA ARG A 27 10.40 9.20 -3.97
C ARG A 27 10.29 10.71 -4.15
N LYS A 28 10.72 11.45 -3.12
CA LYS A 28 10.97 12.89 -3.23
C LYS A 28 12.16 13.14 -4.17
N ALA A 29 12.17 14.31 -4.82
CA ALA A 29 13.31 14.73 -5.62
C ALA A 29 14.56 14.86 -4.74
N PRO A 30 15.75 14.43 -5.22
CA PRO A 30 16.99 14.55 -4.47
C PRO A 30 17.29 16.03 -4.18
N GLY A 31 17.61 16.35 -2.93
CA GLY A 31 17.93 17.72 -2.50
C GLY A 31 16.72 18.61 -2.21
N GLN A 32 15.49 18.07 -2.17
CA GLN A 32 14.32 18.87 -1.84
C GLN A 32 14.29 19.27 -0.36
N ILE A 33 14.38 20.57 -0.11
CA ILE A 33 14.25 21.19 1.21
C ILE A 33 12.86 21.83 1.32
N GLY A 34 12.09 21.45 2.34
CA GLY A 34 10.73 21.94 2.55
C GLY A 34 9.63 21.10 1.89
N PHE A 35 8.41 21.64 1.83
CA PHE A 35 7.25 20.97 1.26
C PHE A 35 7.24 21.16 -0.27
N ALA A 36 7.15 20.06 -1.02
CA ALA A 36 6.71 20.13 -2.41
C ALA A 36 5.64 19.09 -2.68
N VAL A 37 4.72 19.46 -3.57
CA VAL A 37 3.62 18.63 -4.00
C VAL A 37 4.19 17.49 -4.84
N ILE A 38 4.01 16.26 -4.35
CA ILE A 38 4.27 15.07 -5.15
C ILE A 38 2.97 14.76 -5.88
N GLU A 39 2.99 14.91 -7.19
CA GLU A 39 1.92 14.47 -8.09
C GLU A 39 1.48 13.06 -7.68
N ARG A 40 0.19 12.91 -7.36
CA ARG A 40 -0.45 11.63 -7.00
C ARG A 40 0.01 11.00 -5.66
N ARG A 41 0.48 11.80 -4.70
CA ARG A 41 0.75 11.31 -3.32
C ARG A 41 -0.44 10.59 -2.69
N TRP A 42 -1.67 11.00 -3.02
CA TRP A 42 -2.87 10.32 -2.54
C TRP A 42 -2.92 8.83 -2.94
N VAL A 43 -2.27 8.42 -4.03
CA VAL A 43 -2.25 7.01 -4.47
C VAL A 43 -1.46 6.15 -3.49
N VAL A 44 -0.36 6.69 -2.95
CA VAL A 44 0.47 6.03 -1.93
C VAL A 44 -0.33 5.82 -0.65
N GLU A 45 -1.07 6.84 -0.21
CA GLU A 45 -1.82 6.82 1.05
C GLU A 45 -3.15 6.03 0.94
N ARG A 46 -3.70 5.87 -0.27
CA ARG A 46 -4.98 5.20 -0.50
C ARG A 46 -4.98 3.73 -0.07
N SER A 47 -3.91 3.00 -0.36
CA SER A 47 -3.85 1.56 -0.05
C SER A 47 -3.79 1.31 1.48
N PRO A 48 -2.91 1.99 2.24
CA PRO A 48 -2.97 1.98 3.71
C PRO A 48 -4.30 2.49 4.27
N ALA A 49 -4.91 3.52 3.66
CA ALA A 49 -6.20 4.04 4.10
C ALA A 49 -7.33 3.01 3.97
N TRP A 50 -7.35 2.19 2.92
CA TRP A 50 -8.33 1.10 2.79
C TRP A 50 -8.13 -0.01 3.82
N LEU A 51 -6.87 -0.38 4.07
CA LEU A 51 -6.53 -1.39 5.09
C LEU A 51 -6.92 -0.91 6.50
N THR A 52 -6.67 0.36 6.81
CA THR A 52 -6.98 0.95 8.13
C THR A 52 -8.46 1.30 8.30
N SER A 53 -9.15 1.67 7.21
CA SER A 53 -10.62 1.89 7.19
C SER A 53 -11.39 0.62 7.56
N GLN A 54 -10.86 -0.55 7.17
CA GLN A 54 -11.28 -1.84 7.70
C GLN A 54 -10.71 -1.99 9.12
N ARG A 55 -11.35 -1.33 10.10
CA ARG A 55 -10.96 -1.21 11.53
C ARG A 55 -10.38 -2.46 12.22
N ARG A 56 -10.58 -3.63 11.64
CA ARG A 56 -10.02 -4.92 12.04
C ARG A 56 -8.49 -5.01 11.90
N LEU A 57 -7.88 -4.21 11.02
CA LEU A 57 -6.41 -4.11 10.91
C LEU A 57 -5.83 -2.94 11.73
N ALA A 58 -6.67 -2.05 12.27
CA ALA A 58 -6.24 -0.91 13.09
C ALA A 58 -6.01 -1.28 14.57
N ARG A 59 -6.51 -2.44 15.01
CA ARG A 59 -6.31 -3.00 16.35
C ARG A 59 -6.32 -4.51 16.24
N ASP A 60 -5.51 -5.19 17.06
CA ASP A 60 -5.49 -6.66 17.18
C ASP A 60 -6.78 -7.18 17.83
N TYR A 61 -7.89 -7.11 17.09
CA TYR A 61 -9.16 -7.73 17.45
C TYR A 61 -9.20 -9.20 17.06
N GLU A 62 -8.38 -9.60 16.09
CA GLU A 62 -8.40 -10.94 15.52
C GLU A 62 -7.36 -11.82 16.22
N ARG A 63 -7.82 -12.68 17.13
CA ARG A 63 -6.95 -13.63 17.85
C ARG A 63 -6.29 -14.68 16.94
N ARG A 64 -6.67 -14.76 15.66
CA ARG A 64 -6.18 -15.74 14.69
C ARG A 64 -5.52 -15.03 13.51
N PRO A 65 -4.24 -15.31 13.21
CA PRO A 65 -3.52 -14.63 12.13
C PRO A 65 -4.11 -14.90 10.74
N ALA A 66 -4.76 -16.06 10.54
CA ALA A 66 -5.40 -16.40 9.27
C ALA A 66 -6.54 -15.43 8.89
N THR A 67 -7.27 -14.88 9.87
CA THR A 67 -8.35 -13.93 9.62
C THR A 67 -7.77 -12.58 9.20
N ALA A 68 -6.69 -12.13 9.86
CA ALA A 68 -5.99 -10.91 9.50
C ALA A 68 -5.34 -11.01 8.11
N GLU A 69 -4.80 -12.18 7.75
CA GLU A 69 -4.26 -12.43 6.41
C GLU A 69 -5.34 -12.33 5.32
N ALA A 70 -6.53 -12.89 5.57
CA ALA A 70 -7.66 -12.79 4.65
C ALA A 70 -8.10 -11.33 4.44
N MET A 71 -8.11 -10.54 5.52
CA MET A 71 -8.42 -9.10 5.49
C MET A 71 -7.41 -8.29 4.67
N ILE A 72 -6.13 -8.68 4.66
CA ILE A 72 -5.10 -8.03 3.83
C ILE A 72 -5.22 -8.47 2.36
N ARG A 73 -5.56 -9.74 2.10
CA ARG A 73 -5.67 -10.29 0.73
C ARG A 73 -6.91 -9.86 -0.04
N TRP A 74 -8.02 -9.60 0.63
CA TRP A 74 -9.31 -9.23 0.03
C TRP A 74 -9.33 -7.85 -0.67
N PRO A 75 -8.94 -6.73 -0.03
CA PRO A 75 -8.89 -5.42 -0.68
C PRO A 75 -7.90 -5.41 -1.85
N ARG A 76 -6.81 -6.20 -1.76
CA ARG A 76 -5.87 -6.39 -2.87
C ARG A 76 -6.55 -6.91 -4.14
N SER A 77 -7.48 -7.87 -4.08
CA SER A 77 -8.14 -8.38 -5.29
C SER A 77 -9.22 -7.44 -5.83
N ALA A 78 -10.08 -6.92 -4.96
CA ALA A 78 -11.26 -6.16 -5.38
C ALA A 78 -10.92 -4.70 -5.75
N ALA A 79 -10.12 -4.02 -4.94
CA ALA A 79 -9.83 -2.60 -5.12
C ALA A 79 -8.73 -2.35 -6.17
N TRP A 80 -7.81 -3.30 -6.34
CA TRP A 80 -6.75 -3.22 -7.36
C TRP A 80 -7.30 -3.43 -8.78
N SER A 81 -8.24 -4.36 -8.99
CA SER A 81 -8.85 -4.57 -10.31
C SER A 81 -9.71 -3.37 -10.76
N ALA A 82 -10.25 -2.61 -9.82
CA ALA A 82 -10.98 -1.37 -10.08
C ALA A 82 -10.02 -0.20 -10.35
N ALA A 83 -9.02 0.00 -9.49
CA ALA A 83 -8.05 1.10 -9.62
C ALA A 83 -7.13 0.96 -10.85
N SER A 84 -6.78 -0.26 -11.25
CA SER A 84 -5.94 -0.50 -12.45
C SER A 84 -6.68 -0.22 -13.77
N ARG A 85 -8.02 -0.18 -13.74
CA ARG A 85 -8.87 0.14 -14.90
C ARG A 85 -9.10 1.64 -15.07
N GLU A 86 -9.00 2.40 -13.98
CA GLU A 86 -9.22 3.84 -13.95
C GLU A 86 -7.91 4.63 -14.18
N GLU A 87 -6.75 3.96 -14.15
CA GLU A 87 -5.42 4.56 -14.34
C GLU A 87 -4.72 4.18 -15.66
N ALA A 88 -5.41 3.51 -16.59
CA ALA A 88 -4.94 3.33 -17.98
C ALA A 88 -5.12 4.65 -18.77
N PRO A 89 -4.19 5.01 -19.67
CA PRO A 89 -4.32 6.24 -20.47
C PRO A 89 -5.55 6.23 -21.37
#